data_AF-B8CEL5-F1
#
_entry.id   AF-B8CEL5-F1
#
_cell.length_a   1.000
_cell.length_b   1.000
_cell.length_c   1.000
_cell.angle_alpha   90.00
_cell.angle_beta   90.00
_cell.angle_gamma   90.00
#
_symmetry.space_group_name_H-M   'P 1'
#
loop_
_entity.id
_entity.type
_entity.pdbx_description
1 polymer ?
#
loop_
_entity_poly.entity_id
_entity_poly.type
_entity_poly.pdbx_seq_one_letter_code
_entity_poly.pdbx_strand_id
1 'polypeptide(L)'
;MSVSTSSQASKSPPMSNNFKRTIYLHLWVIILSAFVISNKVKGPYPQALIYALNRPQWSLVHALSSMLFGGTIVLSTLMEYIVITCKKTSVIKFWFTSVPQYLDSKVVLVALTGAIVSGVGQAALAYGGLATSPKHVIGSFHLLTTFGLWWGITDVTTQKKAMEAVQNLEVEGDDGDDGVVEVPKVLKVRVLSNVVSCLFVVAMYALMVLKPGIGS
;
A
#
# COMPACT_ATOMS: atom_id res chain seq x y z
N MET A 1 8.65 -21.62 -58.48
CA MET A 1 9.53 -21.37 -57.32
C MET A 1 9.58 -19.86 -57.09
N SER A 2 8.83 -19.36 -56.10
CA SER A 2 9.02 -18.02 -55.56
C SER A 2 9.07 -18.15 -54.05
N VAL A 3 10.23 -17.81 -53.47
CA VAL A 3 10.46 -17.77 -52.03
C VAL A 3 10.12 -16.36 -51.60
N SER A 4 9.00 -16.19 -50.89
CA SER A 4 8.69 -14.95 -50.18
C SER A 4 9.38 -14.97 -48.82
N THR A 5 10.48 -14.21 -48.70
CA THR A 5 11.14 -13.91 -47.44
C THR A 5 10.31 -12.87 -46.68
N SER A 6 9.55 -13.31 -45.68
CA SER A 6 8.95 -12.41 -44.70
C SER A 6 10.01 -11.99 -43.68
N SER A 7 10.37 -10.70 -43.74
CA SER A 7 11.17 -10.01 -42.73
C SER A 7 10.46 -10.05 -41.37
N GLN A 8 10.99 -10.84 -40.44
CA GLN A 8 10.61 -10.74 -39.03
C GLN A 8 11.27 -9.50 -38.43
N ALA A 9 10.52 -8.40 -38.40
CA ALA A 9 10.85 -7.25 -37.57
C ALA A 9 10.85 -7.68 -36.09
N SER A 10 12.04 -7.71 -35.49
CA SER A 10 12.28 -7.89 -34.06
C SER A 10 11.50 -6.83 -33.25
N LYS A 11 10.30 -7.17 -32.80
CA LYS A 11 9.61 -6.43 -31.74
C LYS A 11 10.37 -6.69 -30.44
N SER A 12 10.97 -5.64 -29.88
CA SER A 12 11.50 -5.65 -28.52
C SER A 12 10.47 -6.25 -27.56
N PRO A 13 10.85 -7.16 -26.66
CA PRO A 13 9.91 -7.84 -25.78
C PRO A 13 9.18 -6.83 -24.88
N PRO A 14 7.88 -7.03 -24.62
CA PRO A 14 7.13 -6.15 -23.74
C PRO A 14 7.75 -6.19 -22.34
N MET A 15 8.10 -5.01 -21.84
CA MET A 15 8.55 -4.79 -20.47
C MET A 15 7.55 -5.44 -19.49
N SER A 16 7.99 -6.39 -18.65
CA SER A 16 7.09 -7.17 -17.82
C SER A 16 6.28 -6.26 -16.88
N ASN A 17 4.99 -6.57 -16.67
CA ASN A 17 4.06 -5.76 -15.87
C ASN A 17 4.58 -5.44 -14.45
N ASN A 18 5.43 -6.31 -13.91
CA ASN A 18 6.06 -6.13 -12.60
C ASN A 18 7.05 -4.95 -12.57
N PHE A 19 7.83 -4.76 -13.63
CA PHE A 19 8.79 -3.65 -13.70
C PHE A 19 8.08 -2.29 -13.75
N LYS A 20 7.00 -2.20 -14.53
CA LYS A 20 6.16 -0.99 -14.58
C LYS A 20 5.58 -0.67 -13.20
N ARG A 21 5.00 -1.67 -12.51
CA ARG A 21 4.44 -1.50 -11.15
C ARG A 21 5.49 -0.97 -10.17
N THR A 22 6.70 -1.53 -10.18
CA THR A 22 7.79 -1.05 -9.33
C THR A 22 8.12 0.42 -9.59
N ILE A 23 8.25 0.82 -10.86
CA ILE A 23 8.50 2.24 -11.21
C ILE A 23 7.38 3.14 -10.70
N TYR A 24 6.12 2.76 -10.95
CA TYR A 24 4.97 3.55 -10.50
C TYR A 24 4.96 3.75 -8.98
N LEU A 25 5.29 2.71 -8.21
CA LEU A 25 5.36 2.79 -6.75
C LEU A 25 6.48 3.71 -6.28
N HIS A 26 7.68 3.62 -6.87
CA HIS A 26 8.79 4.50 -6.52
C HIS A 26 8.45 5.96 -6.84
N LEU A 27 7.92 6.23 -8.04
CA LEU A 27 7.47 7.56 -8.42
C LEU A 27 6.37 8.08 -7.49
N TRP A 28 5.41 7.23 -7.14
CA TRP A 28 4.33 7.58 -6.21
C TRP A 28 4.87 8.00 -4.84
N VAL A 29 5.81 7.23 -4.25
CA VAL A 29 6.44 7.61 -2.98
C VAL A 29 7.23 8.92 -3.09
N ILE A 30 7.99 9.10 -4.16
CA ILE A 30 8.77 10.34 -4.39
C ILE A 30 7.84 11.54 -4.49
N ILE A 31 6.75 11.43 -5.26
CA ILE A 31 5.76 12.49 -5.43
C ILE A 31 5.09 12.84 -4.11
N LEU A 32 4.66 11.84 -3.32
CA LEU A 32 4.05 12.09 -2.02
C LEU A 32 5.02 12.71 -1.02
N SER A 33 6.26 12.24 -1.00
CA SER A 33 7.31 12.81 -0.16
C SER A 33 7.58 14.26 -0.54
N ALA A 34 7.69 14.56 -1.83
CA ALA A 34 7.84 15.92 -2.34
C ALA A 34 6.64 16.80 -2.01
N PHE A 35 5.42 16.27 -2.05
CA PHE A 35 4.20 16.96 -1.66
C PHE A 35 4.20 17.34 -0.17
N VAL A 36 4.53 16.39 0.71
CA VAL A 36 4.64 16.62 2.16
C VAL A 36 5.74 17.65 2.47
N ILE A 37 6.92 17.50 1.88
CA ILE A 37 8.05 18.42 2.06
C ILE A 37 7.68 19.82 1.55
N SER A 38 7.05 19.93 0.38
CA SER A 38 6.62 21.21 -0.17
C SER A 38 5.64 21.91 0.76
N ASN A 39 4.67 21.18 1.31
CA ASN A 39 3.69 21.73 2.26
C ASN A 39 4.29 22.08 3.63
N LYS A 40 5.40 21.45 4.00
CA LYS A 40 6.18 21.80 5.19
C LYS A 40 7.06 23.03 4.99
N VAL A 41 7.65 23.23 3.81
CA VAL A 41 8.63 24.30 3.56
C VAL A 41 7.99 25.56 2.99
N LYS A 42 7.11 25.42 2.00
CA LYS A 42 6.49 26.54 1.27
C LYS A 42 5.13 26.95 1.84
N GLY A 43 4.61 26.18 2.81
CA GLY A 43 3.25 26.34 3.32
C GLY A 43 2.20 25.64 2.46
N PRO A 44 0.91 25.88 2.72
CA PRO A 44 -0.20 25.13 2.11
C PRO A 44 -0.19 25.23 0.58
N TYR A 45 0.00 24.10 -0.11
CA TYR A 45 0.05 24.02 -1.56
C TYR A 45 -0.61 22.73 -2.08
N PRO A 46 -1.50 22.80 -3.09
CA PRO A 46 -2.04 24.03 -3.71
C PRO A 46 -3.11 24.70 -2.84
N GLN A 47 -2.97 26.01 -2.59
CA GLN A 47 -3.90 26.78 -1.74
C GLN A 47 -5.35 26.71 -2.23
N ALA A 48 -5.55 26.80 -3.56
CA ALA A 48 -6.89 26.73 -4.15
C ALA A 48 -7.63 25.45 -3.76
N LEU A 49 -6.95 24.30 -3.71
CA LEU A 49 -7.55 23.04 -3.28
C LEU A 49 -7.90 23.05 -1.79
N ILE A 50 -6.99 23.55 -0.96
CA ILE A 50 -7.17 23.61 0.50
C ILE A 50 -8.39 24.47 0.86
N TYR A 51 -8.55 25.62 0.19
CA TYR A 51 -9.64 26.56 0.46
C TYR A 51 -10.91 26.30 -0.37
N ALA A 52 -10.86 25.39 -1.35
CA ALA A 52 -12.07 24.94 -2.05
C ALA A 52 -13.00 24.09 -1.18
N LEU A 53 -12.45 23.43 -0.15
CA LEU A 53 -13.20 22.59 0.77
C LEU A 53 -13.19 23.18 2.18
N ASN A 54 -14.33 23.08 2.88
CA ASN A 54 -14.44 23.47 4.28
C ASN A 54 -13.90 22.38 5.22
N ARG A 55 -13.73 22.73 6.50
CA ARG A 55 -13.18 21.81 7.51
C ARG A 55 -13.97 20.49 7.62
N PRO A 56 -15.32 20.47 7.65
CA PRO A 56 -16.09 19.21 7.64
C PRO A 56 -15.79 18.30 6.45
N GLN A 57 -15.65 18.85 5.24
CA GLN A 57 -15.33 18.07 4.04
C GLN A 57 -13.94 17.44 4.14
N TRP A 58 -12.94 18.21 4.57
CA TRP A 58 -11.59 17.68 4.82
C TRP A 58 -11.56 16.63 5.93
N SER A 59 -12.35 16.82 7.00
CA SER A 59 -12.54 15.84 8.07
C SER A 59 -13.12 14.53 7.56
N LEU A 60 -14.16 14.60 6.74
CA LEU A 60 -14.80 13.42 6.16
C LEU A 60 -13.84 12.66 5.25
N VAL A 61 -13.17 13.34 4.31
CA VAL A 61 -12.22 12.70 3.39
C VAL A 61 -11.09 12.05 4.16
N HIS A 62 -10.56 12.70 5.19
CA HIS A 62 -9.48 12.14 6.00
C HIS A 62 -9.93 10.93 6.81
N ALA A 63 -11.10 10.98 7.44
CA ALA A 63 -11.64 9.86 8.20
C ALA A 63 -11.85 8.63 7.30
N LEU A 64 -12.53 8.80 6.16
CA LEU A 64 -12.78 7.72 5.21
C LEU A 64 -11.48 7.14 4.63
N SER A 65 -10.55 8.02 4.23
CA SER A 65 -9.26 7.59 3.69
C SER A 65 -8.44 6.83 4.73
N SER A 66 -8.42 7.31 5.98
CA SER A 66 -7.67 6.67 7.06
C SER A 66 -8.28 5.34 7.50
N MET A 67 -9.62 5.26 7.55
CA MET A 67 -10.35 4.01 7.83
C MET A 67 -10.11 2.98 6.74
N LEU A 68 -10.24 3.38 5.47
CA LEU A 68 -9.96 2.50 4.34
C LEU A 68 -8.50 2.05 4.35
N PHE A 69 -7.55 2.95 4.62
CA PHE A 69 -6.15 2.61 4.68
C PHE A 69 -5.85 1.60 5.82
N GLY A 70 -6.10 2.00 7.07
CA GLY A 70 -5.77 1.19 8.25
C GLY A 70 -6.58 -0.11 8.31
N GLY A 71 -7.89 -0.04 8.04
CA GLY A 71 -8.77 -1.19 8.03
C GLY A 71 -8.38 -2.22 6.97
N THR A 72 -7.99 -1.76 5.77
CA THR A 72 -7.56 -2.66 4.68
C THR A 72 -6.26 -3.39 5.04
N ILE A 73 -5.28 -2.72 5.66
CA ILE A 73 -4.03 -3.34 6.09
C ILE A 73 -4.27 -4.41 7.17
N VAL A 74 -5.11 -4.11 8.16
CA VAL A 74 -5.44 -5.07 9.23
C VAL A 74 -6.21 -6.26 8.65
N LEU A 75 -7.23 -6.00 7.83
CA LEU A 75 -8.05 -7.05 7.24
C LEU A 75 -7.25 -7.94 6.28
N SER A 76 -6.40 -7.37 5.42
CA SER A 76 -5.56 -8.16 4.51
C SER A 76 -4.58 -9.05 5.26
N THR A 77 -4.00 -8.56 6.37
CA THR A 77 -3.12 -9.35 7.24
C THR A 77 -3.86 -10.54 7.86
N LEU A 78 -5.05 -10.31 8.42
CA LEU A 78 -5.87 -11.36 9.03
C LEU A 78 -6.31 -12.39 7.99
N MET A 79 -6.78 -11.94 6.82
CA MET A 79 -7.21 -12.84 5.77
C MET A 79 -6.05 -13.65 5.20
N GLU A 80 -4.87 -13.05 4.99
CA GLU A 80 -3.69 -13.81 4.58
C GLU A 80 -3.32 -14.87 5.61
N TYR A 81 -3.37 -14.55 6.91
CA TYR A 81 -3.13 -15.52 7.98
C TYR A 81 -4.13 -16.69 7.93
N ILE A 82 -5.43 -16.40 7.77
CA ILE A 82 -6.48 -17.41 7.65
C ILE A 82 -6.24 -18.29 6.40
N VAL A 83 -5.93 -17.67 5.26
CA VAL A 83 -5.67 -18.36 3.99
C VAL A 83 -4.47 -19.30 4.11
N ILE A 84 -3.35 -18.88 4.71
CA ILE A 84 -2.22 -19.80 4.88
C ILE A 84 -2.51 -20.90 5.91
N THR A 85 -3.38 -20.62 6.89
CA THR A 85 -3.73 -21.60 7.94
C THR A 85 -4.70 -22.66 7.43
N CYS A 86 -5.55 -22.32 6.44
CA CYS A 86 -6.49 -23.28 5.86
C CYS A 86 -5.80 -24.38 5.04
N LYS A 87 -4.57 -24.12 4.56
CA LYS A 87 -3.73 -25.04 3.77
C LYS A 87 -4.39 -25.62 2.51
N LYS A 88 -5.52 -25.06 2.07
CA LYS A 88 -6.21 -25.47 0.84
C LYS A 88 -5.58 -24.82 -0.37
N THR A 89 -5.17 -25.63 -1.34
CA THR A 89 -4.44 -25.15 -2.52
C THR A 89 -5.26 -24.18 -3.35
N SER A 90 -6.55 -24.44 -3.58
CA SER A 90 -7.42 -23.55 -4.34
C SER A 90 -7.53 -22.16 -3.70
N VAL A 91 -7.67 -22.10 -2.36
CA VAL A 91 -7.82 -20.86 -1.59
C VAL A 91 -6.52 -20.06 -1.60
N ILE A 92 -5.38 -20.72 -1.40
CA ILE A 92 -4.05 -20.09 -1.46
C ILE A 92 -3.80 -19.54 -2.86
N LYS A 93 -4.09 -20.33 -3.92
CA LYS A 93 -3.94 -19.91 -5.31
C LYS A 93 -4.82 -18.71 -5.63
N PHE A 94 -6.11 -18.78 -5.32
CA PHE A 94 -7.05 -17.68 -5.54
C PHE A 94 -6.59 -16.40 -4.84
N TRP A 95 -6.28 -16.49 -3.55
CA TRP A 95 -5.91 -15.33 -2.76
C TRP A 95 -4.66 -14.65 -3.32
N PHE A 96 -3.51 -15.33 -3.37
CA PHE A 96 -2.24 -14.69 -3.70
C PHE A 96 -2.09 -14.29 -5.16
N THR A 97 -2.91 -14.83 -6.08
CA THR A 97 -2.90 -14.41 -7.48
C THR A 97 -3.83 -13.22 -7.76
N SER A 98 -4.96 -13.12 -7.05
CA SER A 98 -6.04 -12.19 -7.43
C SER A 98 -6.25 -11.06 -6.43
N VAL A 99 -6.17 -11.33 -5.12
CA VAL A 99 -6.65 -10.39 -4.11
C VAL A 99 -5.62 -9.30 -3.77
N PRO A 100 -4.37 -9.61 -3.35
CA PRO A 100 -3.42 -8.58 -2.95
C PRO A 100 -3.18 -7.56 -4.05
N GLN A 101 -2.96 -7.98 -5.29
CA GLN A 101 -2.68 -7.03 -6.38
C GLN A 101 -3.76 -5.94 -6.52
N TYR A 102 -5.03 -6.33 -6.40
CA TYR A 102 -6.14 -5.41 -6.53
C TYR A 102 -6.26 -4.52 -5.30
N LEU A 103 -6.25 -5.13 -4.12
CA LEU A 103 -6.45 -4.48 -2.83
C LEU A 103 -5.32 -3.48 -2.53
N ASP A 104 -4.08 -3.87 -2.81
CA ASP A 104 -2.87 -3.08 -2.63
C ASP A 104 -2.86 -1.85 -3.54
N SER A 105 -3.08 -2.03 -4.85
CA SER A 105 -2.94 -0.95 -5.83
C SER A 105 -4.16 -0.02 -5.92
N LYS A 106 -5.38 -0.54 -5.67
CA LYS A 106 -6.63 0.21 -5.87
C LYS A 106 -7.21 0.76 -4.58
N VAL A 107 -6.95 0.11 -3.44
CA VAL A 107 -7.52 0.53 -2.16
C VAL A 107 -6.44 1.16 -1.29
N VAL A 108 -5.38 0.42 -0.95
CA VAL A 108 -4.36 0.89 0.00
C VAL A 108 -3.67 2.16 -0.48
N LEU A 109 -3.15 2.19 -1.71
CA LEU A 109 -2.44 3.37 -2.24
C LEU A 109 -3.34 4.60 -2.36
N VAL A 110 -4.57 4.42 -2.82
CA VAL A 110 -5.53 5.52 -2.99
C VAL A 110 -5.95 6.05 -1.63
N ALA A 111 -6.25 5.17 -0.68
CA ALA A 111 -6.60 5.53 0.69
C ALA A 111 -5.44 6.23 1.41
N LEU A 112 -4.21 5.74 1.26
CA LEU A 112 -3.02 6.37 1.83
C LEU A 112 -2.76 7.76 1.24
N THR A 113 -2.89 7.90 -0.09
CA THR A 113 -2.81 9.20 -0.77
C THR A 113 -3.87 10.16 -0.24
N GLY A 114 -5.11 9.70 -0.14
CA GLY A 114 -6.22 10.46 0.42
C GLY A 114 -5.94 10.90 1.86
N ALA A 115 -5.42 10.00 2.70
CA ALA A 115 -5.10 10.29 4.10
C ALA A 115 -4.01 11.37 4.22
N ILE A 116 -2.94 11.29 3.42
CA ILE A 116 -1.86 12.28 3.41
C ILE A 116 -2.38 13.64 2.90
N VAL A 117 -3.02 13.67 1.73
CA VAL A 117 -3.51 14.93 1.13
C VAL A 117 -4.52 15.62 2.03
N SER A 118 -5.50 14.86 2.54
CA SER A 118 -6.50 15.41 3.45
C SER A 118 -5.95 15.81 4.81
N GLY A 119 -4.94 15.09 5.32
CA GLY A 119 -4.23 15.48 6.52
C GLY A 119 -3.53 16.83 6.34
N VAL A 120 -2.90 17.06 5.18
CA VAL A 120 -2.25 18.35 4.86
C VAL A 120 -3.30 19.47 4.80
N GLY A 121 -4.45 19.22 4.16
CA GLY A 121 -5.57 20.15 4.15
C GLY A 121 -6.06 20.51 5.55
N GLN A 122 -6.23 19.51 6.42
CA GLN A 122 -6.59 19.76 7.82
C GLN A 122 -5.53 20.52 8.60
N ALA A 123 -4.25 20.19 8.43
CA ALA A 123 -3.14 20.89 9.07
C ALA A 123 -3.08 22.36 8.64
N ALA A 124 -3.33 22.63 7.35
CA ALA A 124 -3.44 23.98 6.83
C ALA A 124 -4.59 24.77 7.47
N LEU A 125 -5.79 24.20 7.54
CA LEU A 125 -6.97 24.86 8.12
C LEU A 125 -6.90 25.02 9.64
N ALA A 126 -6.27 24.08 10.35
CA ALA A 126 -6.21 24.08 11.82
C ALA A 126 -5.02 24.85 12.38
N TYR A 127 -3.87 24.83 11.70
CA TYR A 127 -2.59 25.33 12.22
C TYR A 127 -1.92 26.35 11.30
N GLY A 128 -2.51 26.68 10.14
CA GLY A 128 -1.90 27.54 9.12
C GLY A 128 -0.88 26.82 8.22
N GLY A 129 -0.65 25.53 8.41
CA GLY A 129 0.24 24.72 7.59
C GLY A 129 0.91 23.58 8.35
N LEU A 130 1.66 22.75 7.63
CA LEU A 130 2.38 21.64 8.23
C LEU A 130 3.61 22.10 9.04
N ALA A 131 4.21 23.24 8.66
CA ALA A 131 5.37 23.83 9.35
C ALA A 131 5.07 24.25 10.80
N THR A 132 3.86 24.74 11.03
CA THR A 132 3.35 25.29 12.29
C THR A 132 2.52 24.27 13.06
N SER A 133 2.39 23.05 12.55
CA SER A 133 1.62 21.99 13.17
C SER A 133 2.32 21.41 14.41
N PRO A 134 1.56 20.91 15.40
CA PRO A 134 2.14 20.20 16.54
C PRO A 134 3.01 19.00 16.16
N LYS A 135 3.97 18.63 17.02
CA LYS A 135 4.91 17.53 16.79
C LYS A 135 4.25 16.20 16.44
N HIS A 136 3.12 15.85 17.06
CA HIS A 136 2.39 14.60 16.79
C HIS A 136 1.81 14.55 15.37
N VAL A 137 1.38 15.69 14.83
CA VAL A 137 0.89 15.79 13.44
C VAL A 137 2.04 15.57 12.48
N ILE A 138 3.16 16.26 12.69
CA ILE A 138 4.37 16.10 11.87
C ILE A 138 4.90 14.65 11.95
N GLY A 139 4.92 14.07 13.16
CA GLY A 139 5.28 12.68 13.40
C GLY A 139 4.40 11.70 12.63
N SER A 140 3.08 11.95 12.56
CA SER A 140 2.15 11.14 11.78
C SER A 140 2.47 11.15 10.29
N PHE A 141 2.86 12.30 9.71
CA PHE A 141 3.29 12.38 8.31
C PHE A 141 4.60 11.64 8.03
N HIS A 142 5.56 11.72 8.96
CA HIS A 142 6.77 10.93 8.85
C HIS A 142 6.45 9.44 8.88
N LEU A 143 5.60 9.00 9.81
CA LEU A 143 5.22 7.59 9.94
C LEU A 143 4.43 7.08 8.71
N LEU A 144 3.52 7.88 8.15
CA LEU A 144 2.81 7.58 6.90
C LEU A 144 3.76 7.46 5.71
N THR A 145 4.76 8.33 5.62
CA THR A 145 5.74 8.31 4.51
C THR A 145 6.70 7.13 4.65
N THR A 146 7.17 6.84 5.87
CA THR A 146 7.98 5.65 6.18
C THR A 146 7.19 4.38 5.93
N PHE A 147 5.90 4.33 6.27
CA PHE A 147 5.02 3.23 5.91
C PHE A 147 4.96 3.06 4.39
N GLY A 148 4.73 4.15 3.63
CA GLY A 148 4.67 4.08 2.17
C GLY A 148 5.95 3.54 1.54
N LEU A 149 7.12 3.91 2.08
CA LEU A 149 8.43 3.37 1.69
C LEU A 149 8.56 1.89 2.05
N TRP A 150 8.30 1.53 3.31
CA TRP A 150 8.35 0.15 3.79
C TRP A 150 7.48 -0.74 2.89
N TRP A 151 6.22 -0.36 2.75
CA TRP A 151 5.23 -1.08 1.97
C TRP A 151 5.62 -1.18 0.49
N GLY A 152 6.04 -0.08 -0.14
CA GLY A 152 6.46 -0.10 -1.55
C GLY A 152 7.62 -1.05 -1.84
N ILE A 153 8.56 -1.20 -0.90
CA ILE A 153 9.71 -2.09 -1.02
C ILE A 153 9.31 -3.54 -0.70
N THR A 154 8.66 -3.77 0.43
CA THR A 154 8.40 -5.12 0.94
C THR A 154 7.21 -5.77 0.28
N ASP A 155 6.14 -5.03 -0.03
CA ASP A 155 4.96 -5.60 -0.70
C ASP A 155 5.31 -6.11 -2.09
N VAL A 156 5.99 -5.31 -2.92
CA VAL A 156 6.38 -5.71 -4.29
C VAL A 156 7.26 -6.95 -4.28
N THR A 157 8.26 -6.97 -3.40
CA THR A 157 9.23 -8.06 -3.35
C THR A 157 8.62 -9.34 -2.79
N THR A 158 7.81 -9.26 -1.73
CA THR A 158 7.16 -10.43 -1.13
C THR A 158 6.00 -10.93 -1.97
N GLN A 159 5.20 -10.05 -2.60
CA GLN A 159 4.10 -10.42 -3.48
C GLN A 159 4.60 -11.15 -4.72
N LYS A 160 5.68 -10.67 -5.34
CA LYS A 160 6.28 -11.34 -6.50
C LYS A 160 6.70 -12.77 -6.15
N LYS A 161 7.46 -12.92 -5.06
CA LYS A 161 7.93 -14.24 -4.62
C LYS A 161 6.77 -15.15 -4.17
N ALA A 162 5.73 -14.58 -3.57
CA ALA A 162 4.52 -15.31 -3.19
C ALA A 162 3.78 -15.85 -4.42
N MET A 163 3.60 -15.03 -5.46
CA MET A 163 2.98 -15.46 -6.72
C MET A 163 3.78 -16.56 -7.41
N GLU A 164 5.11 -16.41 -7.52
CA GLU A 164 5.99 -17.42 -8.11
C GLU A 164 5.89 -18.75 -7.35
N ALA A 165 5.91 -18.71 -6.00
CA ALA A 165 5.77 -19.92 -5.20
C ALA A 165 4.39 -20.57 -5.32
N VAL A 166 3.34 -19.78 -5.48
CA VAL A 166 1.96 -20.29 -5.61
C VAL A 166 1.69 -20.86 -7.00
N GLN A 167 2.33 -20.34 -8.05
CA GLN A 167 2.29 -20.92 -9.39
C GLN A 167 2.97 -22.29 -9.45
N ASN A 168 4.02 -22.48 -8.64
CA ASN A 168 4.77 -23.73 -8.56
C ASN A 168 4.21 -24.71 -7.50
N LEU A 169 3.06 -24.41 -6.86
CA LEU A 169 2.39 -25.36 -5.98
C LEU A 169 1.79 -26.48 -6.84
N GLU A 170 2.48 -27.62 -6.87
CA GLU A 170 1.96 -28.88 -7.40
C GLU A 170 0.79 -29.34 -6.53
N VAL A 171 -0.28 -29.79 -7.16
CA VAL A 171 -1.42 -30.39 -6.47
C VAL A 171 -1.06 -31.84 -6.21
N GLU A 172 -0.62 -32.17 -4.99
CA GLU A 172 -0.60 -33.56 -4.55
C GLU A 172 -2.02 -33.95 -4.15
N GLY A 173 -2.76 -34.60 -5.05
CA GLY A 173 -4.11 -35.10 -4.77
C GLY A 173 -4.90 -35.47 -6.02
N ASP A 174 -5.56 -36.63 -5.95
CA ASP A 174 -6.48 -37.21 -6.95
C ASP A 174 -7.67 -36.26 -7.27
N ASP A 175 -8.24 -36.39 -8.46
CA ASP A 175 -9.14 -35.49 -9.23
C ASP A 175 -10.45 -35.00 -8.53
N GLY A 176 -10.40 -34.51 -7.29
CA GLY A 176 -11.58 -33.97 -6.62
C GLY A 176 -11.43 -33.49 -5.18
N ASP A 177 -10.28 -33.73 -4.51
CA ASP A 177 -10.04 -33.20 -3.16
C ASP A 177 -9.10 -31.98 -3.22
N ASP A 178 -9.47 -30.91 -2.51
CA ASP A 178 -8.70 -29.66 -2.47
C ASP A 178 -7.51 -29.86 -1.54
N GLY A 179 -6.51 -30.58 -2.06
CA GLY A 179 -5.39 -31.16 -1.31
C GLY A 179 -4.75 -30.18 -0.34
N VAL A 180 -4.52 -30.67 0.88
CA VAL A 180 -3.82 -29.95 1.94
C VAL A 180 -2.34 -29.90 1.59
N VAL A 181 -1.80 -28.70 1.35
CA VAL A 181 -0.40 -28.52 0.94
C VAL A 181 0.49 -27.97 2.04
N GLU A 182 1.79 -28.27 1.95
CA GLU A 182 2.79 -27.57 2.74
C GLU A 182 2.92 -26.11 2.26
N VAL A 183 2.65 -25.17 3.18
CA VAL A 183 2.67 -23.74 2.89
C VAL A 183 4.12 -23.28 2.64
N PRO A 184 4.44 -22.72 1.46
CA PRO A 184 5.76 -22.20 1.16
C PRO A 184 6.20 -21.14 2.18
N LYS A 185 7.46 -21.21 2.64
CA LYS A 185 8.02 -20.28 3.64
C LYS A 185 7.85 -18.81 3.25
N VAL A 186 7.88 -18.51 1.94
CA VAL A 186 7.68 -17.15 1.43
C VAL A 186 6.30 -16.57 1.78
N LEU A 187 5.25 -17.38 1.84
CA LEU A 187 3.91 -16.91 2.22
C LEU A 187 3.89 -16.49 3.69
N LYS A 188 4.61 -17.21 4.56
CA LYS A 188 4.79 -16.84 5.97
C LYS A 188 5.58 -15.53 6.12
N VAL A 189 6.62 -15.33 5.30
CA VAL A 189 7.38 -14.06 5.26
C VAL A 189 6.50 -12.90 4.84
N ARG A 190 5.60 -13.11 3.87
CA ARG A 190 4.63 -12.09 3.46
C ARG A 190 3.66 -11.72 4.58
N VAL A 191 3.10 -12.71 5.28
CA VAL A 191 2.25 -12.45 6.45
C VAL A 191 3.01 -11.65 7.51
N LEU A 192 4.27 -11.99 7.78
CA LEU A 192 5.10 -11.22 8.71
C LEU A 192 5.31 -9.76 8.24
N SER A 193 5.54 -9.54 6.95
CA SER A 193 5.62 -8.19 6.37
C SER A 193 4.33 -7.39 6.60
N ASN A 194 3.18 -8.03 6.48
CA ASN A 194 1.87 -7.44 6.73
C ASN A 194 1.60 -7.20 8.23
N VAL A 195 2.13 -8.05 9.12
CA VAL A 195 2.14 -7.78 10.57
C VAL A 195 2.96 -6.52 10.88
N VAL A 196 4.13 -6.32 10.25
CA VAL A 196 4.90 -5.08 10.41
C VAL A 196 4.10 -3.88 9.91
N SER A 197 3.40 -4.01 8.78
CA SER A 197 2.47 -2.98 8.28
C SER A 197 1.36 -2.66 9.31
N CYS A 198 0.81 -3.66 10.01
CA CYS A 198 -0.12 -3.43 11.11
C CYS A 198 0.51 -2.66 12.28
N LEU A 199 1.78 -2.92 12.62
CA LEU A 199 2.49 -2.17 13.66
C LEU A 199 2.63 -0.68 13.32
N PHE A 200 2.85 -0.34 12.04
CA PHE A 200 2.80 1.06 11.61
C PHE A 200 1.41 1.68 11.83
N VAL A 201 0.33 0.97 11.48
CA VAL A 201 -1.04 1.44 11.72
C VAL A 201 -1.29 1.67 13.22
N VAL A 202 -0.89 0.73 14.07
CA VAL A 202 -0.98 0.86 15.54
C VAL A 202 -0.17 2.05 16.03
N ALA A 203 1.06 2.25 15.53
CA ALA A 203 1.89 3.38 15.90
C ALA A 203 1.27 4.73 15.49
N MET A 204 0.60 4.82 14.34
CA MET A 204 -0.16 6.02 13.97
C MET A 204 -1.30 6.29 14.95
N TYR A 205 -2.10 5.27 15.28
CA TYR A 205 -3.19 5.43 16.26
C TYR A 205 -2.65 5.85 17.62
N ALA A 206 -1.52 5.25 18.06
CA ALA A 206 -0.86 5.66 19.30
C ALA A 206 -0.45 7.13 19.26
N LEU A 207 0.18 7.61 18.18
CA LEU A 207 0.55 9.03 18.04
C LEU A 207 -0.65 9.98 18.05
N MET A 208 -1.82 9.55 17.55
CA MET A 208 -3.04 10.36 17.52
C MET A 208 -3.81 10.33 18.84
N VAL A 209 -3.84 9.19 19.54
CA VAL A 209 -4.48 9.02 20.86
C VAL A 209 -3.66 9.68 21.96
N LEU A 210 -2.33 9.59 21.87
CA LEU A 210 -1.38 10.32 22.71
C LEU A 210 -1.29 11.78 22.26
N LYS A 211 -2.44 12.46 22.20
CA LYS A 211 -2.54 13.90 22.01
C LYS A 211 -1.63 14.59 23.04
N PRO A 212 -0.83 15.60 22.68
CA PRO A 212 0.13 16.16 23.62
C PRO A 212 -0.61 16.89 24.75
N GLY A 213 -0.67 16.24 25.90
CA GLY A 213 -0.41 16.87 27.19
C GLY A 213 1.06 16.73 27.61
N ILE A 214 1.92 16.16 26.76
CA ILE A 214 3.33 15.93 27.03
C ILE A 214 4.16 16.68 25.99
N GLY A 215 4.74 17.79 26.41
CA GLY A 215 5.68 18.60 25.63
C GLY A 215 5.09 19.91 25.13
N SER A 216 4.73 20.78 26.08
CA SER A 216 4.89 22.24 25.99
C SER A 216 6.22 22.61 25.34
#